data_AF-A0A8J8DE01-F1
#
_entry.id   AF-A0A8J8DE01-F1
#
_cell.length_a   1.000
_cell.length_b   1.000
_cell.length_c   1.000
_cell.angle_alpha   90.00
_cell.angle_beta   90.00
_cell.angle_gamma   90.00
#
_symmetry.space_group_name_H-M   'P 1'
#
loop_
_entity.id
_entity.type
_entity.pdbx_description
1 polymer ?
#
loop_
_entity_poly.entity_id
_entity_poly.type
_entity_poly.pdbx_seq_one_letter_code
_entity_poly.pdbx_strand_id
1 'polypeptide(L)'
;MDDNYLDSIFEKYLHDKKIFKNKEVLRHSYTPRELPHRREQIENLAHILVPVLRGETPSNVFVYGKTGTGKTVTIKFVTEELKKISQKYNVPVDVIYVNCEIV
;
A
#
# COMPACT_ATOMS: atom_id res chain seq x y z
N MET A 1 -1.96 -22.81 -36.93
CA MET A 1 -2.88 -22.51 -35.82
C MET A 1 -3.67 -21.33 -36.29
N ASP A 2 -4.97 -21.51 -36.53
CA ASP A 2 -5.81 -20.45 -37.11
C ASP A 2 -5.99 -19.33 -36.08
N ASP A 3 -5.63 -18.10 -36.43
CA ASP A 3 -5.74 -16.92 -35.57
C ASP A 3 -7.17 -16.75 -34.99
N ASN A 4 -8.18 -17.17 -35.76
CA ASN A 4 -9.59 -17.18 -35.37
C ASN A 4 -9.93 -18.07 -34.15
N TYR A 5 -9.14 -19.09 -33.84
CA TYR A 5 -9.39 -19.96 -32.70
C TYR A 5 -9.10 -19.26 -31.37
N LEU A 6 -7.98 -18.53 -31.31
CA LEU A 6 -7.60 -17.77 -30.11
C LEU A 6 -8.62 -16.67 -29.84
N ASP A 7 -9.04 -15.94 -30.88
CA ASP A 7 -10.07 -14.89 -30.77
C ASP A 7 -11.38 -15.44 -30.18
N SER A 8 -11.83 -16.61 -30.65
CA SER A 8 -13.04 -17.26 -30.14
C SER A 8 -12.95 -17.67 -28.66
N ILE A 9 -11.76 -18.06 -28.20
CA ILE A 9 -11.51 -18.41 -26.79
C ILE A 9 -11.53 -17.16 -25.92
N PHE A 10 -10.84 -16.10 -26.33
CA PHE A 10 -10.79 -14.86 -25.55
C PHE A 10 -12.17 -14.20 -25.46
N GLU A 11 -12.95 -14.18 -26.54
CA GLU A 11 -14.34 -13.69 -26.55
C GLU A 11 -15.22 -14.44 -25.55
N LYS A 12 -15.12 -15.77 -25.53
CA LYS A 12 -15.85 -16.61 -24.55
C LYS A 12 -15.52 -16.22 -23.10
N TYR A 13 -14.25 -16.01 -22.78
CA TYR A 13 -13.83 -15.64 -21.41
C TYR A 13 -14.11 -14.17 -21.07
N LEU A 14 -14.18 -13.27 -22.06
CA LEU A 14 -14.51 -11.86 -21.85
C LEU A 14 -15.98 -11.68 -21.43
N HIS A 15 -16.86 -12.50 -22.01
CA HIS A 15 -18.30 -12.46 -21.81
C HIS A 15 -18.82 -13.32 -20.64
N ASP A 16 -17.96 -14.08 -19.98
CA ASP A 16 -18.33 -14.83 -18.78
C ASP A 16 -18.87 -13.90 -17.68
N LYS A 17 -19.90 -14.36 -16.97
CA LYS A 17 -20.54 -13.60 -15.89
C LYS A 17 -19.53 -13.26 -14.80
N LYS A 18 -19.29 -11.96 -14.60
CA LYS A 18 -18.39 -11.45 -13.56
C LYS A 18 -19.11 -11.40 -12.21
N ILE A 19 -18.61 -12.16 -11.23
CA ILE A 19 -19.09 -12.11 -9.82
C ILE A 19 -18.54 -10.88 -9.10
N PHE A 20 -17.31 -10.47 -9.41
CA PHE A 20 -16.63 -9.38 -8.74
C PHE A 20 -16.75 -8.08 -9.53
N LYS A 21 -17.13 -6.99 -8.86
CA LYS A 21 -17.08 -5.64 -9.43
C LYS A 21 -15.64 -5.17 -9.69
N ASN A 22 -14.74 -5.45 -8.75
CA ASN A 22 -13.30 -5.21 -8.89
C ASN A 22 -12.53 -6.25 -8.09
N LYS A 23 -11.75 -7.12 -8.75
CA LYS A 23 -10.92 -8.13 -8.07
C LYS A 23 -9.63 -7.55 -7.49
N GLU A 24 -9.18 -6.40 -7.97
CA GLU A 24 -7.90 -5.81 -7.59
C GLU A 24 -7.85 -5.42 -6.10
N VAL A 25 -9.00 -5.07 -5.50
CA VAL A 25 -9.09 -4.71 -4.08
C VAL A 25 -8.81 -5.89 -3.13
N LEU A 26 -8.85 -7.13 -3.64
CA LEU A 26 -8.57 -8.34 -2.87
C LEU A 26 -7.11 -8.77 -2.97
N ARG A 27 -6.28 -8.10 -3.80
CA ARG A 27 -4.86 -8.42 -3.90
C ARG A 27 -4.12 -7.97 -2.65
N HIS A 28 -3.12 -8.74 -2.23
CA HIS A 28 -2.23 -8.41 -1.11
C HIS A 28 -1.47 -7.08 -1.30
N SER A 29 -1.31 -6.63 -2.54
CA SER A 29 -0.66 -5.37 -2.90
C SER A 29 -1.57 -4.15 -2.74
N TYR A 30 -2.87 -4.35 -2.53
CA TYR A 30 -3.83 -3.27 -2.39
C TYR A 30 -3.76 -2.65 -0.99
N THR A 31 -3.46 -1.34 -0.93
CA THR A 31 -3.56 -0.53 0.29
C THR A 31 -4.92 0.17 0.28
N PRO A 32 -5.84 -0.11 1.22
CA PRO A 32 -7.13 0.57 1.29
C PRO A 32 -6.96 2.03 1.76
N ARG A 33 -7.97 2.86 1.48
CA ARG A 33 -8.00 4.27 1.92
C ARG A 33 -8.16 4.47 3.43
N GLU A 34 -8.76 3.49 4.09
CA GLU A 34 -8.92 3.48 5.55
C GLU A 34 -8.50 2.12 6.08
N LEU A 35 -7.78 2.13 7.20
CA LEU A 35 -7.39 0.94 7.94
C LEU A 35 -8.22 0.85 9.22
N PRO A 36 -9.29 0.03 9.24
CA PRO A 36 -10.13 -0.10 10.42
C PRO A 36 -9.30 -0.68 11.58
N HIS A 37 -9.59 -0.22 12.80
CA HIS A 37 -8.93 -0.67 14.04
C HIS A 37 -7.41 -0.45 14.10
N ARG A 38 -6.85 0.43 13.26
CA ARG A 38 -5.41 0.76 13.24
C ARG A 38 -5.08 2.20 13.62
N ARG A 39 -6.07 2.97 14.09
CA ARG A 39 -5.93 4.41 14.40
C ARG A 39 -4.78 4.71 15.36
N GLU A 40 -4.71 3.99 16.48
CA GLU A 40 -3.66 4.18 17.49
C GLU A 40 -2.25 3.92 16.92
N GLN A 41 -2.08 2.85 16.14
CA GLN A 41 -0.77 2.56 15.54
C GLN A 41 -0.39 3.58 14.46
N ILE A 42 -1.38 4.07 13.70
CA ILE A 42 -1.19 5.16 12.73
C ILE A 42 -0.74 6.44 13.43
N GLU A 43 -1.42 6.82 14.51
CA GLU A 43 -1.11 8.03 15.29
C GLU A 43 0.29 7.96 15.89
N ASN A 44 0.65 6.82 16.49
CA ASN A 44 1.99 6.61 17.06
C ASN A 44 3.08 6.70 15.99
N LEU A 45 2.89 6.07 14.81
CA LEU A 45 3.85 6.18 13.71
C LEU A 45 3.94 7.60 13.17
N ALA A 46 2.81 8.29 13.02
CA ALA A 46 2.78 9.67 12.55
C ALA A 46 3.52 10.60 13.52
N HIS A 47 3.31 10.44 14.83
CA HIS A 47 4.01 11.22 15.86
C HIS A 47 5.53 11.02 15.80
N ILE A 48 6.01 9.79 15.57
CA ILE A 48 7.44 9.49 15.47
C ILE A 48 8.04 10.06 14.17
N LEU A 49 7.29 10.06 13.07
CA LEU A 49 7.76 10.48 11.75
C LEU A 49 7.58 11.98 11.47
N VAL A 50 6.77 12.70 12.25
CA VAL A 50 6.54 14.14 12.06
C VAL A 50 7.81 15.01 12.01
N PRO A 51 8.93 14.70 12.72
CA PRO A 51 10.15 15.51 12.65
C PRO A 51 10.72 15.60 11.22
N VAL A 52 10.49 14.58 10.37
CA VAL A 52 10.92 14.59 8.96
C VAL A 52 10.35 15.78 8.20
N LEU A 53 9.11 16.19 8.51
CA LEU A 53 8.47 17.34 7.87
C LEU A 53 9.08 18.69 8.29
N ARG A 54 9.88 18.70 9.37
CA ARG A 54 10.64 19.87 9.83
C ARG A 54 12.10 19.85 9.36
N GLY A 55 12.49 18.83 8.60
CA GLY A 55 13.90 18.59 8.23
C GLY A 55 14.73 18.02 9.39
N GLU A 56 14.08 17.50 10.44
CA GLU A 56 14.72 16.88 11.58
C GLU A 56 14.78 15.35 11.41
N THR A 57 15.74 14.70 12.06
CA THR A 57 15.88 13.24 12.03
C THR A 57 14.81 12.60 12.93
N PRO A 58 13.95 11.70 12.42
CA PRO A 58 12.99 10.96 13.23
C PRO A 58 13.67 9.86 14.04
N SER A 59 12.98 9.35 15.05
CA SER A 59 13.43 8.15 15.78
C SER A 59 13.26 6.88 14.93
N ASN A 60 14.19 5.94 15.08
CA ASN A 60 14.05 4.61 14.50
C ASN A 60 12.87 3.85 15.13
N VAL A 61 12.10 3.13 14.30
CA VAL A 61 10.93 2.37 14.73
C VAL A 61 11.13 0.89 14.43
N PHE A 62 10.86 0.04 15.41
CA PHE A 62 10.80 -1.41 15.23
C PHE A 62 9.37 -1.91 15.43
N VAL A 63 8.75 -2.45 14.36
CA VAL A 63 7.36 -2.93 14.36
C VAL A 63 7.32 -4.45 14.31
N TYR A 64 6.69 -5.08 15.30
CA TYR A 64 6.59 -6.54 15.42
C TYR A 64 5.14 -7.02 15.61
N GLY A 65 4.91 -8.32 15.42
CA GLY A 65 3.62 -8.97 15.61
C GLY A 65 3.38 -10.13 14.64
N LYS A 66 2.30 -10.91 14.87
CA LYS A 66 1.94 -12.07 14.04
C LYS A 66 1.75 -11.71 12.55
N THR A 67 1.93 -12.67 11.66
CA THR A 67 1.65 -12.50 10.21
C THR A 67 0.17 -12.17 9.99
N GLY A 68 -0.16 -11.48 8.89
CA GLY A 68 -1.54 -11.10 8.56
C GLY A 68 -2.15 -10.00 9.44
N THR A 69 -1.44 -9.47 10.45
CA THR A 69 -1.99 -8.40 11.31
C THR A 69 -1.96 -7.01 10.65
N GLY A 70 -1.46 -6.85 9.43
CA GLY A 70 -1.49 -5.56 8.75
C GLY A 70 -0.37 -4.58 9.13
N LYS A 71 0.76 -5.08 9.64
CA LYS A 71 1.97 -4.27 9.87
C LYS A 71 2.43 -3.55 8.60
N THR A 72 2.64 -4.32 7.52
CA THR A 72 3.12 -3.80 6.23
C THR A 72 2.16 -2.77 5.63
N VAL A 73 0.85 -3.04 5.65
CA VAL A 73 -0.14 -2.11 5.10
C VAL A 73 -0.22 -0.82 5.92
N THR A 74 -0.09 -0.90 7.26
CA THR A 74 -0.09 0.28 8.13
C THR A 74 1.13 1.17 7.86
N ILE A 75 2.32 0.57 7.74
CA ILE A 75 3.55 1.32 7.45
C ILE A 75 3.44 1.99 6.08
N LYS A 76 3.02 1.26 5.04
CA LYS A 76 2.82 1.83 3.69
C LYS A 76 1.82 2.97 3.69
N PHE A 77 0.70 2.80 4.38
CA PHE A 77 -0.33 3.85 4.50
C PHE A 77 0.24 5.13 5.13
N VAL A 78 0.91 5.01 6.29
CA VAL A 78 1.46 6.19 7.00
C VAL A 78 2.54 6.89 6.17
N THR A 79 3.43 6.14 5.52
CA THR A 79 4.49 6.75 4.71
C THR A 79 3.98 7.36 3.40
N GLU A 80 2.93 6.78 2.80
CA GLU A 80 2.23 7.41 1.67
C GLU A 80 1.58 8.74 2.07
N GLU A 81 0.92 8.79 3.23
CA GLU A 81 0.36 10.05 3.75
C GLU A 81 1.45 11.07 4.11
N LEU A 82 2.57 10.62 4.69
CA LEU A 82 3.72 11.47 4.95
C LEU A 82 4.25 12.12 3.66
N LYS A 83 4.34 11.34 2.58
CA LYS A 83 4.77 11.83 1.26
C LYS A 83 3.76 12.82 0.64
N LYS A 84 2.46 12.60 0.82
CA LYS A 84 1.43 13.57 0.37
C LYS A 84 1.54 14.89 1.12
N ILE A 85 1.77 14.82 2.42
CA ILE A 85 1.93 16.00 3.27
C ILE A 85 3.23 16.73 2.91
N SER A 86 4.34 16.02 2.72
CA SER A 86 5.61 16.65 2.34
C SER A 86 5.50 17.41 1.02
N GLN A 87 4.79 16.86 0.03
CA GLN A 87 4.49 17.55 -1.23
C GLN A 87 3.65 18.81 -1.01
N LYS A 88 2.64 18.76 -0.13
CA LYS A 88 1.80 19.92 0.18
C LYS A 88 2.58 21.06 0.81
N TYR A 89 3.55 20.77 1.67
CA TYR A 89 4.38 21.76 2.35
C TYR A 89 5.72 22.03 1.64
N ASN A 90 5.93 21.45 0.46
CA ASN A 90 7.15 21.56 -0.33
C ASN A 90 8.44 21.18 0.46
N VAL A 91 8.34 20.14 1.29
CA VAL A 91 9.46 19.58 2.06
C VAL A 91 10.04 18.39 1.29
N PRO A 92 11.36 18.33 1.06
CA PRO A 92 11.99 17.23 0.34
C PRO A 92 12.00 15.96 1.22
N VAL A 93 11.07 15.05 0.97
CA VAL A 93 10.96 13.77 1.69
C VAL A 93 10.77 12.64 0.69
N ASP A 94 11.71 11.70 0.71
CA ASP A 94 11.62 10.46 -0.05
C ASP A 94 11.36 9.27 0.86
N VAL A 95 10.53 8.35 0.37
CA VAL A 95 10.17 7.11 1.06
C VAL A 95 10.59 5.96 0.16
N ILE A 96 11.45 5.09 0.69
CA ILE A 96 11.91 3.87 0.01
C ILE A 96 11.35 2.67 0.77
N TYR A 97 10.66 1.79 0.04
CA TYR A 97 10.18 0.51 0.57
C TYR A 97 11.06 -0.63 0.05
N VAL A 98 11.66 -1.39 0.95
CA VAL A 98 12.47 -2.57 0.63
C VAL A 98 11.84 -3.79 1.29
N ASN A 99 11.57 -4.84 0.50
CA ASN A 99 11.11 -6.13 1.02
C ASN A 99 12.28 -7.11 1.12
N CYS A 100 12.82 -7.31 2.32
CA CYS A 100 14.00 -8.15 2.55
C CYS A 100 13.79 -9.65 2.28
N GLU A 101 12.56 -10.13 2.09
CA GLU A 101 12.30 -11.54 1.75
C GLU A 101 12.56 -11.85 0.26
N ILE A 102 12.44 -10.84 -0.61
CA ILE A 102 12.52 -11.00 -2.07
C ILE A 102 13.90 -10.55 -2.60
N VAL A 103 14.67 -9.81 -1.80
CA VAL A 103 16.00 -9.29 -2.13
C VAL A 103 17.05 -10.40 -2.06
#